data_AF-A0A1V2G269-F1
#
_entry.id   AF-A0A1V2G269-F1
#
_cell.length_a   1.000
_cell.length_b   1.000
_cell.length_c   1.000
_cell.angle_alpha   90.00
_cell.angle_beta   90.00
_cell.angle_gamma   90.00
#
_symmetry.space_group_name_H-M   'P 1'
#
loop_
_entity.id
_entity.type
_entity.pdbx_description
1 polymer ?
#
loop_
_entity_poly.entity_id
_entity_poly.type
_entity_poly.pdbx_seq_one_letter_code
_entity_poly.pdbx_strand_id
1 'polypeptide(L)'
;MSNVIASLEKVLLPFAVKIGKQPHVNAIKNGFIRLMPLTLAGAMFVLINNVFLSFGEGAFFYSLGIRLDASTIETLNGLKGIGGNVYNGTLGIMSLMAPFFIGMALAEERKVDALAAGLLSVAAFMTVTPY
;
A
#
# COMPACT_ATOMS: atom_id res chain seq x y z
N MET A 1 11.69 -36.70 -8.38
CA MET A 1 11.25 -35.36 -7.95
C MET A 1 12.29 -34.26 -8.21
N SER A 2 13.61 -34.54 -8.24
CA SER A 2 14.63 -33.52 -8.55
C SER A 2 14.65 -33.07 -10.02
N ASN A 3 14.40 -33.97 -10.98
CA ASN A 3 14.52 -33.65 -12.40
C ASN A 3 13.46 -32.64 -12.90
N VAL A 4 12.25 -32.66 -12.34
CA VAL A 4 11.19 -31.71 -12.68
C VAL A 4 11.53 -30.32 -12.12
N ILE A 5 12.02 -30.25 -10.88
CA ILE A 5 12.47 -29.00 -10.25
C ILE A 5 13.67 -28.43 -11.02
N ALA A 6 14.66 -29.26 -11.37
CA ALA A 6 15.82 -28.82 -12.14
C ALA A 6 15.44 -28.34 -13.55
N SER A 7 14.47 -28.98 -14.20
CA SER A 7 13.98 -28.55 -15.51
C SER A 7 13.18 -27.24 -15.44
N LEU A 8 12.38 -27.06 -14.38
CA LEU A 8 11.68 -25.80 -14.11
C LEU A 8 12.65 -24.68 -13.78
N GLU A 9 13.65 -24.94 -12.94
CA GLU A 9 14.68 -23.99 -12.56
C GLU A 9 15.45 -23.48 -13.79
N LYS A 10 15.85 -24.39 -14.69
CA LYS A 10 16.57 -24.04 -15.93
C LYS A 10 15.76 -23.14 -16.87
N VAL A 11 14.44 -23.26 -16.85
CA VAL A 11 13.52 -22.44 -17.66
C VAL A 11 13.16 -21.15 -16.95
N LEU A 12 12.83 -21.17 -15.65
CA LEU A 12 12.30 -20.03 -14.90
C LEU A 12 13.40 -19.07 -14.42
N LEU A 13 14.57 -19.58 -14.01
CA LEU A 13 15.69 -18.73 -13.55
C LEU A 13 16.09 -17.64 -14.54
N PRO A 14 16.33 -17.90 -15.84
CA PRO A 14 16.78 -16.85 -16.74
C PRO A 14 15.74 -15.73 -16.88
N PHE A 15 14.43 -16.05 -16.83
CA PHE A 15 13.38 -15.03 -16.84
C PHE A 15 13.35 -14.24 -15.53
N ALA A 16 13.42 -14.92 -14.38
CA ALA A 16 13.44 -14.27 -13.07
C ALA A 16 14.65 -13.32 -12.93
N VAL A 17 15.82 -13.77 -13.37
CA VAL A 17 17.05 -12.96 -13.36
C VAL A 17 16.92 -11.75 -14.30
N LYS A 18 16.32 -11.93 -15.49
CA LYS A 18 16.13 -10.81 -16.43
C LYS A 18 15.17 -9.75 -15.89
N ILE A 19 14.07 -10.17 -15.25
CA ILE A 19 13.10 -9.26 -14.61
C ILE A 19 13.74 -8.58 -13.39
N GLY A 20 14.44 -9.34 -12.55
CA GLY A 20 15.09 -8.80 -11.35
C GLY A 20 16.22 -7.82 -11.64
N LYS A 21 16.85 -7.90 -12.81
CA LYS A 21 17.89 -6.96 -13.28
C LYS A 21 17.34 -5.72 -13.97
N GLN A 22 16.02 -5.60 -14.15
CA GLN A 22 15.44 -4.47 -14.86
C GLN A 22 15.32 -3.26 -13.90
N PRO A 23 15.91 -2.10 -14.23
CA PRO A 23 16.02 -0.97 -13.29
C PRO A 23 14.69 -0.31 -12.92
N HIS A 24 13.75 -0.24 -13.86
CA HIS A 24 12.40 0.29 -13.62
C HIS A 24 11.56 -0.64 -12.74
N VAL A 25 11.64 -1.96 -12.93
CA VAL A 25 10.98 -2.96 -12.08
C VAL A 25 11.54 -2.90 -10.66
N ASN A 26 12.86 -2.79 -10.55
CA ASN A 26 13.54 -2.64 -9.27
C ASN A 26 13.16 -1.31 -8.59
N ALA A 27 13.07 -0.20 -9.33
CA ALA A 27 12.60 1.08 -8.82
C ALA A 27 11.15 1.02 -8.31
N ILE A 28 10.25 0.35 -9.04
CA ILE A 28 8.87 0.13 -8.57
C ILE A 28 8.88 -0.65 -7.25
N LYS A 29 9.56 -1.79 -7.22
CA LYS A 29 9.67 -2.62 -6.01
C LYS A 29 10.22 -1.81 -4.82
N ASN A 30 11.32 -1.10 -5.02
CA ASN A 30 11.98 -0.32 -3.97
C ASN A 30 11.12 0.88 -3.53
N GLY A 31 10.41 1.52 -4.45
CA GLY A 31 9.44 2.57 -4.13
C GLY A 31 8.30 2.05 -3.26
N PHE A 32 7.72 0.89 -3.60
CA PHE A 32 6.68 0.26 -2.79
C PHE A 32 7.19 -0.26 -1.43
N ILE A 33 8.44 -0.73 -1.33
CA ILE A 33 9.05 -1.09 -0.04
C ILE A 33 9.07 0.11 0.93
N ARG A 34 9.33 1.33 0.42
CA ARG A 34 9.29 2.56 1.24
C ARG A 34 7.88 2.90 1.73
N LEU A 35 6.86 2.51 0.98
CA LEU A 35 5.45 2.71 1.35
C LEU A 35 4.94 1.68 2.37
N MET A 36 5.58 0.51 2.48
CA MET A 36 5.10 -0.60 3.33
C MET A 36 4.75 -0.16 4.76
N PRO A 37 5.60 0.59 5.50
CA PRO A 37 5.27 0.98 6.86
C PRO A 37 3.98 1.81 6.96
N LEU A 38 3.77 2.74 6.02
CA LEU A 38 2.57 3.57 5.98
C LEU A 38 1.34 2.77 5.56
N THR A 39 1.48 1.88 4.58
CA THR A 39 0.37 1.01 4.16
C THR A 39 -0.05 0.06 5.27
N LEU A 40 0.91 -0.49 6.03
CA LEU A 40 0.64 -1.33 7.20
C LEU A 40 -0.09 -0.53 8.28
N ALA A 41 0.39 0.68 8.60
CA ALA A 41 -0.29 1.54 9.57
C ALA A 41 -1.74 1.85 9.14
N GLY A 42 -1.94 2.28 7.89
CA GLY A 42 -3.28 2.56 7.36
C GLY A 42 -4.20 1.33 7.39
N ALA A 43 -3.71 0.18 6.93
CA ALA A 43 -4.46 -1.07 6.92
C ALA A 43 -4.86 -1.54 8.33
N MET A 44 -3.99 -1.34 9.33
CA MET A 44 -4.31 -1.67 10.73
C MET A 44 -5.50 -0.86 11.24
N PHE A 45 -5.54 0.45 10.98
CA PHE A 45 -6.66 1.29 11.40
C PHE A 45 -7.94 1.00 10.60
N VAL A 46 -7.82 0.64 9.32
CA VAL A 46 -8.97 0.14 8.53
C VAL A 46 -9.54 -1.12 9.16
N LEU A 47 -8.68 -2.07 9.58
CA LEU A 47 -9.11 -3.29 10.23
C LEU A 47 -9.78 -2.99 11.57
N ILE A 48 -9.19 -2.12 12.39
CA ILE A 48 -9.79 -1.68 13.66
C ILE A 48 -11.18 -1.10 13.45
N ASN A 49 -11.34 -0.18 12.49
CA ASN A 49 -12.61 0.46 12.23
C ASN A 49 -13.70 -0.50 11.75
N ASN A 50 -13.34 -1.42 10.84
CA ASN A 50 -14.33 -2.28 10.16
C ASN A 50 -14.60 -3.58 10.91
N VAL A 51 -13.61 -4.12 11.62
CA VAL A 51 -13.74 -5.39 12.35
C VAL A 51 -14.00 -5.13 13.83
N PHE A 52 -13.17 -4.33 14.50
CA PHE A 52 -13.21 -4.19 15.96
C PHE A 52 -14.19 -3.15 16.49
N LEU A 53 -14.46 -2.09 15.73
CA LEU A 53 -15.34 -0.99 16.14
C LEU A 53 -16.71 -1.02 15.44
N SER A 54 -16.93 -1.96 14.51
CA SER A 54 -18.19 -2.07 13.78
C SER A 54 -19.07 -3.18 14.32
N PHE A 55 -20.31 -2.83 14.70
CA PHE A 55 -21.31 -3.75 15.26
C PHE A 55 -22.69 -3.58 14.62
N GLY A 56 -22.79 -2.79 13.53
CA GLY A 56 -24.02 -2.63 12.75
C GLY A 56 -24.27 -3.79 11.78
N GLU A 57 -25.35 -3.70 11.01
CA GLU A 57 -25.68 -4.70 10.00
C GLU A 57 -24.52 -4.87 8.99
N GLY A 58 -24.09 -6.11 8.78
CA GLY A 58 -22.96 -6.45 7.91
C GLY A 58 -21.58 -6.47 8.59
N ALA A 59 -21.48 -6.12 9.88
CA ALA A 59 -20.22 -6.20 10.62
C ALA A 59 -19.91 -7.62 11.12
N PHE A 60 -18.63 -7.90 11.39
CA PHE A 60 -18.16 -9.20 11.86
C PHE A 60 -18.84 -9.65 13.16
N PHE A 61 -18.95 -8.77 14.16
CA PHE A 61 -19.59 -9.14 15.43
C PHE A 61 -21.12 -9.26 15.31
N TYR A 62 -21.74 -8.53 14.37
CA TYR A 62 -23.16 -8.66 14.08
C TYR A 62 -23.47 -10.06 13.52
N SER A 63 -22.62 -10.60 12.64
CA SER A 63 -22.81 -11.96 12.10
C SER A 63 -22.60 -13.06 13.14
N LEU A 64 -21.86 -12.78 14.22
CA LEU A 64 -21.71 -13.65 15.39
C LEU A 64 -22.88 -13.54 16.38
N GLY A 65 -23.89 -12.71 16.10
CA GLY A 65 -25.05 -12.49 16.96
C GLY A 65 -24.80 -11.54 18.13
N ILE A 66 -23.65 -10.87 18.18
CA ILE A 66 -23.34 -9.87 19.21
C ILE A 66 -23.99 -8.55 18.80
N ARG A 67 -24.89 -8.06 19.65
CA ARG A 67 -25.62 -6.79 19.47
C ARG A 67 -25.32 -5.85 20.62
N LEU A 68 -24.94 -4.63 20.27
CA LEU A 68 -24.73 -3.54 21.21
C LEU A 68 -25.91 -2.57 21.15
N ASP A 69 -26.10 -1.81 22.21
CA ASP A 69 -27.10 -0.75 22.23
C ASP A 69 -26.68 0.42 21.31
N ALA A 70 -27.66 1.24 20.90
CA ALA A 70 -27.45 2.34 19.97
C ALA A 70 -26.45 3.40 20.46
N SER A 71 -26.43 3.71 21.76
CA SER A 71 -25.52 4.70 22.36
C SER A 71 -24.07 4.21 22.41
N THR A 72 -23.84 2.93 22.66
CA THR A 72 -22.50 2.34 22.56
C THR A 72 -22.00 2.35 21.11
N ILE A 73 -22.88 2.01 20.15
CA ILE A 73 -22.53 2.05 18.72
C ILE A 73 -22.17 3.47 18.27
N GLU A 74 -22.90 4.49 18.73
CA GLU A 74 -22.59 5.89 18.45
C GLU A 74 -21.21 6.30 18.98
N THR A 75 -20.89 5.91 20.22
CA THR A 75 -19.59 6.16 20.84
C THR A 75 -18.46 5.51 20.04
N LEU A 76 -18.63 4.25 19.62
CA LEU A 76 -17.64 3.52 18.81
C LEU A 76 -17.48 4.13 17.41
N ASN A 77 -18.57 4.62 16.80
CA ASN A 77 -18.49 5.34 15.54
C ASN A 77 -17.71 6.65 15.66
N GLY A 78 -17.80 7.35 16.80
CA GLY A 78 -16.94 8.50 17.09
C GLY A 78 -15.45 8.13 17.06
N LEU A 79 -15.08 6.99 17.66
CA LEU A 79 -13.70 6.48 17.65
C LEU A 79 -13.20 6.11 16.25
N LYS A 80 -14.09 5.65 15.35
CA LYS A 80 -13.72 5.37 13.95
C LYS A 80 -13.20 6.60 13.22
N GLY A 81 -13.57 7.81 13.64
CA GLY A 81 -13.04 9.06 13.08
C GLY A 81 -11.51 9.14 13.12
N ILE A 82 -10.89 8.63 14.19
CA ILE A 82 -9.42 8.56 14.32
C ILE A 82 -8.84 7.69 13.21
N GLY A 83 -9.39 6.49 13.01
CA GLY A 83 -8.94 5.59 11.95
C GLY A 83 -9.18 6.14 10.54
N GLY A 84 -10.24 6.94 10.35
CA GLY A 84 -10.49 7.67 9.09
C GLY A 84 -9.40 8.71 8.78
N ASN A 85 -8.96 9.46 9.79
CA ASN A 85 -7.87 10.43 9.63
C ASN A 85 -6.54 9.73 9.30
N VAL A 86 -6.23 8.61 9.98
CA VAL A 86 -5.03 7.81 9.67
C VAL A 86 -5.10 7.25 8.25
N TYR A 87 -6.26 6.76 7.81
CA TYR A 87 -6.48 6.32 6.43
C TYR A 87 -6.17 7.43 5.43
N ASN A 88 -6.72 8.63 5.63
CA ASN A 88 -6.50 9.78 4.74
C ASN A 88 -5.02 10.18 4.67
N GLY A 89 -4.30 10.11 5.79
CA GLY A 89 -2.86 10.40 5.85
C GLY A 89 -1.94 9.28 5.32
N THR A 90 -2.48 8.11 4.99
CA THR A 90 -1.69 6.95 4.52
C THR A 90 -2.21 6.44 3.18
N LEU A 91 -3.25 5.62 3.20
CA LEU A 91 -3.80 4.98 2.01
C LEU A 91 -4.50 5.99 1.09
N GLY A 92 -5.12 7.04 1.65
CA GLY A 92 -5.86 8.06 0.90
C GLY A 92 -4.98 8.93 -0.02
N ILE A 93 -3.69 9.09 0.29
CA ILE A 93 -2.74 9.88 -0.50
C ILE A 93 -1.74 9.03 -1.27
N MET A 94 -1.96 7.71 -1.35
CA MET A 94 -0.99 6.77 -1.94
C MET A 94 -0.69 7.07 -3.41
N SER A 95 -1.66 7.64 -4.14
CA SER A 95 -1.50 8.10 -5.53
C SER A 95 -0.44 9.19 -5.69
N LEU A 96 -0.18 10.00 -4.66
CA LEU A 96 0.87 11.02 -4.64
C LEU A 96 2.20 10.45 -4.14
N MET A 97 2.14 9.57 -3.13
CA MET A 97 3.34 8.99 -2.53
C MET A 97 4.04 7.98 -3.45
N ALA A 98 3.28 7.18 -4.18
CA ALA A 98 3.81 6.18 -5.11
C ALA A 98 4.72 6.79 -6.20
N PRO A 99 4.30 7.79 -7.00
CA PRO A 99 5.17 8.39 -8.00
C PRO A 99 6.40 9.04 -7.37
N PHE A 100 6.28 9.65 -6.18
CA PHE A 100 7.42 10.22 -5.45
C PHE A 100 8.50 9.17 -5.14
N PHE A 101 8.12 8.08 -4.45
CA PHE A 101 9.09 7.06 -4.03
C PHE A 101 9.62 6.21 -5.18
N ILE A 102 8.81 5.96 -6.22
CA ILE A 102 9.27 5.24 -7.42
C ILE A 102 10.28 6.09 -8.21
N GLY A 103 9.99 7.39 -8.40
CA GLY A 103 10.90 8.33 -9.06
C GLY A 103 12.22 8.48 -8.30
N MET A 104 12.12 8.62 -6.98
CA MET A 104 13.27 8.67 -6.08
C MET A 104 14.12 7.39 -6.16
N ALA A 105 13.50 6.20 -6.10
CA ALA A 105 14.21 4.92 -6.19
C ALA A 105 14.91 4.72 -7.54
N LEU A 106 14.30 5.16 -8.64
CA LEU A 106 14.92 5.11 -9.97
C LEU A 106 16.12 6.06 -10.07
N ALA A 107 16.03 7.24 -9.49
CA ALA A 107 17.10 8.22 -9.48
C ALA A 107 18.30 7.75 -8.65
N GLU A 108 18.07 7.12 -7.51
CA GLU A 108 19.13 6.50 -6.71
C GLU A 108 19.86 5.40 -7.48
N GLU A 109 19.12 4.54 -8.19
CA GLU A 109 19.72 3.49 -9.03
C GLU A 109 20.57 4.08 -10.17
N ARG A 110 20.18 5.25 -10.68
CA ARG A 110 20.92 5.99 -11.71
C ARG A 110 21.97 6.96 -11.16
N LYS A 111 22.14 7.05 -9.84
CA LYS A 111 23.07 7.97 -9.15
C LYS A 111 22.86 9.45 -9.51
N VAL A 112 21.61 9.86 -9.63
CA VAL A 112 21.21 11.27 -9.83
C VAL A 112 20.42 11.79 -8.62
N ASP A 113 20.07 13.08 -8.61
CA ASP A 113 19.34 13.69 -7.50
C ASP A 113 17.97 13.04 -7.27
N ALA A 114 17.87 12.29 -6.18
CA ALA A 114 16.71 11.50 -5.82
C ALA A 114 15.53 12.35 -5.34
N LEU A 115 15.81 13.47 -4.64
CA LEU A 115 14.78 14.36 -4.14
C LEU A 115 14.14 15.14 -5.30
N ALA A 116 14.97 15.67 -6.20
CA ALA A 116 14.51 16.36 -7.40
C ALA A 116 13.67 15.44 -8.30
N ALA A 117 14.12 14.20 -8.52
CA ALA A 117 13.38 13.22 -9.31
C ALA A 117 12.04 12.82 -8.69
N GLY A 118 11.99 12.66 -7.36
CA GLY A 118 10.75 12.38 -6.64
C GLY A 118 9.73 13.52 -6.79
N LEU A 119 10.17 14.78 -6.59
CA LEU A 119 9.32 15.96 -6.76
C LEU A 119 8.81 16.12 -8.20
N LEU A 120 9.69 15.95 -9.20
CA LEU A 120 9.32 15.99 -10.62
C LEU A 120 8.31 14.90 -10.97
N SER A 121 8.43 13.71 -10.39
CA SER A 121 7.49 12.61 -10.64
C SER A 121 6.09 12.93 -10.14
N VAL A 122 5.96 13.58 -8.99
CA VAL A 122 4.67 14.06 -8.47
C VAL A 122 4.10 15.16 -9.35
N ALA A 123 4.92 16.15 -9.75
CA ALA A 123 4.48 17.23 -10.64
C ALA A 123 3.99 16.69 -12.00
N ALA A 124 4.72 15.73 -12.58
CA ALA A 124 4.33 15.06 -13.81
C ALA A 124 3.02 14.29 -13.63
N PHE A 125 2.86 13.55 -12.52
CA PHE A 125 1.63 12.83 -12.20
C PHE A 125 0.43 13.77 -12.10
N MET A 126 0.58 14.90 -11.42
CA MET A 126 -0.48 15.91 -11.29
C MET A 126 -0.81 16.58 -12.63
N THR A 127 0.16 16.70 -13.55
CA THR A 127 -0.05 17.30 -14.87
C THR A 127 -0.88 16.40 -15.79
N VAL A 128 -0.69 15.09 -15.71
CA VAL A 128 -1.38 14.12 -16.59
C VAL A 128 -2.71 13.62 -16.02
N THR A 129 -3.00 13.90 -14.75
CA THR A 129 -4.24 13.46 -14.09
C THR A 129 -5.28 14.57 -14.20
N PRO A 130 -6.34 14.42 -15.02
CA PRO A 130 -7.42 15.39 -15.08
C PRO A 130 -8.20 15.39 -13.77
N TYR A 131 -8.54 16.57 -13.27
CA TYR A 131 -9.42 16.79 -12.12
C TYR A 131 -10.87 16.95 -12.55
#